data_AF-A0A821IAS6-F1
#
_entry.id   AF-A0A821IAS6-F1
#
_cell.length_a   1.000
_cell.length_b   1.000
_cell.length_c   1.000
_cell.angle_alpha   90.00
_cell.angle_beta   90.00
_cell.angle_gamma   90.00
#
_symmetry.space_group_name_H-M   'P 1'
#
loop_
_entity.id
_entity.type
_entity.pdbx_description
1 polymer ?
#
loop_
_entity_poly.entity_id
_entity_poly.type
_entity_poly.pdbx_seq_one_letter_code
_entity_poly.pdbx_strand_id
1 'polypeptide(L)'
;MIKDVTLVLPLIVYRGQAQWDATELEKLHTNIGGLISMNIFLSTTVDYDVATIYAAGDNRHTFVLYKITVNKIDTINDKQCQTFADISQYSAITDEKEILFSMSTVFKVISIKAEKLFWVIDLELTSYKEDKNVQKLISEVKNYLYQISDEQLPLIAFKQLFTINSHNHA
;
A
#
# COMPACT_ATOMS: atom_id res chain seq x y z
N MET A 1 2.80 20.81 -20.75
CA MET A 1 4.11 20.16 -20.54
C MET A 1 4.23 19.86 -19.06
N ILE A 2 4.05 18.60 -18.68
CA ILE A 2 4.40 18.15 -17.33
C ILE A 2 5.92 18.15 -17.31
N LYS A 3 6.53 18.97 -16.45
CA LYS A 3 7.99 18.92 -16.25
C LYS A 3 8.29 17.56 -15.62
N ASP A 4 9.17 16.78 -16.25
CA ASP A 4 9.74 15.58 -15.63
C ASP A 4 10.52 16.02 -14.39
N VAL A 5 9.89 15.93 -13.22
CA VAL A 5 10.57 16.11 -11.94
C VAL A 5 11.42 14.85 -11.73
N THR A 6 12.74 15.03 -11.70
CA THR A 6 13.67 13.93 -11.43
C THR A 6 13.64 13.64 -9.93
N LEU A 7 12.88 12.63 -9.53
CA LEU A 7 12.91 12.10 -8.17
C LEU A 7 14.21 11.34 -7.93
N VAL A 8 14.91 11.63 -6.82
CA VAL A 8 16.12 10.92 -6.42
C VAL A 8 15.71 9.69 -5.62
N LEU A 9 16.18 8.52 -6.05
CA LEU A 9 15.93 7.24 -5.37
C LEU A 9 17.17 6.79 -4.56
N PRO A 10 17.00 6.13 -3.40
CA PRO A 10 15.72 5.79 -2.78
C PRO A 10 14.99 7.04 -2.25
N LEU A 11 13.69 7.10 -2.52
CA LEU A 11 12.80 8.16 -2.06
C LEU A 11 12.08 7.66 -0.81
N ILE A 12 12.07 8.46 0.25
CA ILE A 12 11.31 8.18 1.46
C ILE A 12 10.18 9.19 1.57
N VAL A 13 8.98 8.69 1.77
CA VAL A 13 7.77 9.50 1.96
C VAL A 13 7.01 9.02 3.18
N TYR A 14 6.22 9.93 3.73
CA TYR A 14 5.56 9.78 5.02
C TYR A 14 4.07 10.09 4.91
N ARG A 15 3.29 9.42 5.74
CA ARG A 15 1.88 9.75 5.98
C ARG A 15 1.53 9.55 7.43
N GLY A 16 1.07 10.62 8.08
CA GLY A 16 0.46 10.54 9.38
C GLY A 16 -1.01 10.16 9.29
N GLN A 17 -1.48 9.33 10.22
CA GLN A 17 -2.88 9.00 10.40
C GLN A 17 -3.23 8.91 11.88
N ALA A 18 -4.19 9.73 12.28
CA ALA A 18 -4.78 9.69 13.61
C ALA A 18 -5.93 8.69 13.70
N GLN A 19 -6.30 8.32 14.94
CA GLN A 19 -7.52 7.55 15.24
C GLN A 19 -7.55 6.15 14.64
N TRP A 20 -6.48 5.39 14.86
CA TRP A 20 -6.41 4.01 14.39
C TRP A 20 -7.00 2.99 15.35
N ASP A 21 -7.71 2.01 14.79
CA ASP A 21 -8.23 0.87 15.53
C ASP A 21 -7.06 -0.05 15.91
N ALA A 22 -6.94 -0.36 17.21
CA ALA A 22 -5.93 -1.28 17.72
C ALA A 22 -6.00 -2.66 17.03
N THR A 23 -7.20 -3.09 16.65
CA THR A 23 -7.43 -4.37 15.96
C THR A 23 -6.84 -4.36 14.55
N GLU A 24 -6.85 -3.21 13.86
CA GLU A 24 -6.21 -3.06 12.54
C GLU A 24 -4.69 -3.10 12.66
N LEU A 25 -4.13 -2.46 13.70
CA LEU A 25 -2.70 -2.49 13.98
C LEU A 25 -2.23 -3.93 14.28
N GLU A 26 -2.97 -4.70 15.08
CA GLU A 26 -2.67 -6.10 15.37
C GLU A 26 -2.71 -6.98 14.11
N LYS A 27 -3.69 -6.77 13.22
CA LYS A 27 -3.72 -7.45 11.91
C LYS A 27 -2.49 -7.13 11.09
N LEU A 28 -1.98 -5.90 11.13
CA LEU A 28 -0.76 -5.55 10.43
C LEU A 28 0.49 -6.14 11.07
N HIS A 29 0.53 -6.25 12.40
CA HIS A 29 1.62 -6.95 13.10
C HIS A 29 1.73 -8.42 12.67
N THR A 30 0.58 -9.10 12.51
CA THR A 30 0.57 -10.49 12.02
C THR A 30 0.92 -10.62 10.52
N ASN A 31 0.89 -9.52 9.77
CA ASN A 31 1.22 -9.47 8.33
C ASN A 31 2.63 -8.90 8.05
N ILE A 32 3.52 -8.82 9.04
CA ILE A 32 4.92 -8.41 8.80
C ILE A 32 5.58 -9.40 7.83
N GLY A 33 6.27 -8.86 6.82
CA GLY A 33 6.84 -9.61 5.70
C GLY A 33 5.87 -9.87 4.55
N GLY A 34 4.57 -9.70 4.77
CA GLY A 34 3.52 -9.83 3.78
C GLY A 34 3.28 -8.56 2.97
N LEU A 35 2.28 -8.63 2.08
CA LEU A 35 1.88 -7.52 1.22
C LEU A 35 0.60 -6.86 1.73
N ILE A 36 0.50 -5.56 1.52
CA ILE A 36 -0.73 -4.77 1.69
C ILE A 36 -0.97 -3.92 0.44
N SER A 37 -2.22 -3.55 0.22
CA SER A 37 -2.56 -2.55 -0.80
C SER A 37 -3.61 -1.60 -0.25
N MET A 38 -3.60 -0.37 -0.73
CA MET A 38 -4.61 0.62 -0.35
C MET A 38 -5.66 0.73 -1.45
N ASN A 39 -6.93 0.74 -1.07
CA ASN A 39 -8.07 0.83 -1.99
C ASN A 39 -8.43 2.28 -2.39
N ILE A 40 -7.76 3.26 -1.79
CA ILE A 40 -7.89 4.69 -2.09
C ILE A 40 -6.55 5.25 -2.56
N PHE A 41 -6.58 6.45 -3.14
CA PHE A 41 -5.35 7.20 -3.36
C PHE A 41 -4.65 7.46 -2.02
N LEU A 42 -3.34 7.27 -2.01
CA LEU A 42 -2.52 7.42 -0.82
C LEU A 42 -1.66 8.67 -0.98
N SER A 43 -2.11 9.75 -0.34
CA SER A 43 -1.37 11.01 -0.25
C SER A 43 -0.27 10.89 0.81
N THR A 44 0.93 11.31 0.45
CA THR A 44 2.14 11.25 1.27
C THR A 44 3.00 12.49 1.00
N THR A 45 3.95 12.77 1.88
CA THR A 45 4.88 13.88 1.74
C THR A 45 6.31 13.42 2.00
N VAL A 46 7.30 14.03 1.36
CA VAL A 46 8.70 13.80 1.73
C VAL A 46 9.08 14.50 3.05
N ASP A 47 8.23 15.41 3.52
CA ASP A 47 8.46 16.18 4.73
C ASP A 47 7.93 15.42 5.95
N TYR A 48 8.86 14.92 6.76
CA TYR A 48 8.56 14.20 7.99
C TYR A 48 7.75 15.04 8.98
N ASP A 49 8.09 16.32 9.14
CA ASP A 49 7.45 17.19 10.13
C ASP A 49 5.99 17.44 9.73
N VAL A 50 5.73 17.68 8.44
CA VAL A 50 4.37 17.79 7.91
C VAL A 50 3.57 16.51 8.18
N ALA A 51 4.14 15.34 7.89
CA ALA A 51 3.45 14.07 8.13
C ALA A 51 3.16 13.83 9.63
N THR A 52 4.07 14.20 10.53
CA THR A 52 3.86 14.01 11.97
C THR A 52 2.77 14.91 12.56
N ILE A 53 2.51 16.08 11.97
CA ILE A 53 1.37 16.92 12.34
C ILE A 53 0.06 16.15 12.14
N TYR A 54 -0.07 15.40 11.04
CA TYR A 54 -1.23 14.53 10.77
C TYR A 54 -1.25 13.23 11.60
N ALA A 55 -0.11 12.86 12.17
CA ALA A 55 0.00 11.77 13.14
C ALA A 55 -0.21 12.25 14.58
N ALA A 56 -0.42 13.55 14.83
CA ALA A 56 -0.66 14.09 16.16
C ALA A 56 -2.16 14.18 16.45
N GLY A 57 -2.59 13.75 17.63
CA GLY A 57 -3.98 13.89 18.09
C GLY A 57 -4.12 13.67 19.59
N ASP A 58 -5.34 13.42 20.07
CA ASP A 58 -5.60 13.28 21.52
C ASP A 58 -5.09 11.96 22.14
N ASN A 59 -4.82 11.94 23.44
CA ASN A 59 -4.21 10.79 24.14
C ASN A 59 -5.06 9.51 24.14
N ARG A 60 -6.21 9.47 23.47
CA ARG A 60 -7.17 8.35 23.48
C ARG A 60 -7.08 7.47 22.24
N HIS A 61 -6.24 7.84 21.27
CA HIS A 61 -6.17 7.17 19.98
C HIS A 61 -4.76 6.66 19.66
N THR A 62 -4.71 5.58 18.89
CA THR A 62 -3.47 5.09 18.29
C THR A 62 -3.12 6.01 17.11
N PHE A 63 -1.89 6.49 17.11
CA PHE A 63 -1.32 7.29 16.04
C PHE A 63 -0.37 6.47 15.21
N VAL A 64 -0.46 6.61 13.90
CA VAL A 64 0.38 5.87 12.97
C VAL A 64 1.08 6.80 12.01
N LEU A 65 2.36 6.50 11.81
CA LEU A 65 3.19 7.11 10.78
C LEU A 65 3.61 6.00 9.81
N TYR A 66 3.06 6.05 8.60
CA TYR A 66 3.61 5.27 7.50
C TYR A 66 4.90 5.91 7.05
N LYS A 67 5.95 5.10 6.99
CA LYS A 67 7.22 5.44 6.35
C LYS A 67 7.36 4.51 5.15
N ILE A 68 7.35 5.07 3.95
CA ILE A 68 7.34 4.31 2.71
C ILE A 68 8.67 4.55 1.99
N THR A 69 9.40 3.47 1.77
CA THR A 69 10.63 3.47 0.98
C THR A 69 10.31 3.09 -0.45
N VAL A 70 10.62 4.00 -1.38
CA VAL A 70 10.53 3.78 -2.82
C VAL A 70 11.95 3.57 -3.32
N ASN A 71 12.30 2.32 -3.58
CA ASN A 71 13.60 1.94 -4.12
C ASN A 71 13.62 2.07 -5.65
N LYS A 72 14.82 1.91 -6.24
CA LYS A 72 15.03 1.84 -7.69
C LYS A 72 14.42 0.60 -8.37
N ILE A 73 13.62 -0.19 -7.64
CA ILE A 73 13.06 -1.45 -8.10
C ILE A 73 12.10 -1.17 -9.27
N ASP A 74 12.47 -1.69 -10.43
CA ASP A 74 11.73 -1.90 -11.69
C ASP A 74 10.75 -0.84 -12.22
N THR A 75 10.79 0.42 -11.74
CA THR A 75 10.19 1.56 -12.47
C THR A 75 10.73 1.67 -13.91
N ILE A 76 11.89 1.08 -14.20
CA ILE A 76 12.58 1.14 -15.50
C ILE A 76 12.19 -0.03 -16.41
N ASN A 77 11.96 -1.24 -15.88
CA ASN A 77 11.65 -2.42 -16.68
C ASN A 77 10.15 -2.65 -16.89
N ASP A 78 9.31 -2.08 -16.02
CA ASP A 78 7.84 -2.15 -16.12
C ASP A 78 7.27 -0.72 -16.22
N LYS A 79 7.59 -0.03 -17.33
CA LYS A 79 7.08 1.33 -17.67
C LYS A 79 5.54 1.44 -17.64
N GLN A 80 4.83 0.33 -17.45
CA GLN A 80 3.37 0.26 -17.48
C GLN A 80 2.68 0.55 -16.16
N CYS A 81 3.40 0.73 -15.04
CA CYS A 81 2.72 1.00 -13.76
C CYS A 81 3.54 1.93 -12.86
N GLN A 82 3.81 3.16 -13.30
CA GLN A 82 4.20 4.21 -12.35
C GLN A 82 2.99 4.50 -11.46
N THR A 83 2.95 3.88 -10.28
CA THR A 83 1.82 3.96 -9.35
C THR A 83 1.89 5.19 -8.44
N PHE A 84 2.77 6.15 -8.70
CA PHE A 84 2.88 7.38 -7.91
C PHE A 84 3.38 8.56 -8.73
N ALA A 85 3.00 9.77 -8.30
CA ALA A 85 3.39 11.00 -8.95
C ALA A 85 3.76 12.08 -7.92
N ASP A 86 4.74 12.91 -8.26
CA ASP A 86 4.96 14.19 -7.58
C ASP A 86 3.87 15.16 -8.01
N ILE A 87 3.03 15.55 -7.05
CA ILE A 87 1.95 16.49 -7.27
C ILE A 87 2.13 17.75 -6.44
N SER A 88 3.34 18.05 -5.99
CA SER A 88 3.65 19.24 -5.16
C SER A 88 3.09 20.53 -5.76
N GLN A 89 3.15 20.68 -7.09
CA GLN A 89 2.61 21.85 -7.81
C GLN A 89 1.07 21.97 -7.78
N TYR A 90 0.38 20.89 -7.41
CA TYR A 90 -1.08 20.79 -7.29
C TYR A 90 -1.52 20.48 -5.86
N SER A 91 -0.59 20.48 -4.89
CA SER A 91 -0.92 20.15 -3.52
C SER A 91 -1.89 21.19 -2.93
N ALA A 92 -2.81 20.73 -2.11
CA ALA A 92 -3.69 21.60 -1.35
C ALA A 92 -2.92 22.38 -0.27
N ILE A 93 -1.73 21.90 0.11
CA ILE A 93 -0.86 22.51 1.10
C ILE A 93 0.27 23.23 0.38
N THR A 94 0.36 24.54 0.58
CA THR A 94 1.42 25.36 0.01
C THR A 94 2.79 24.84 0.45
N ASP A 95 3.69 24.69 -0.51
CA ASP A 95 5.08 24.22 -0.32
C ASP A 95 5.23 22.78 0.21
N GLU A 96 4.15 22.00 0.29
CA GLU A 96 4.26 20.56 0.57
C GLU A 96 4.82 19.82 -0.65
N LYS A 97 5.79 18.95 -0.38
CA LYS A 97 6.38 18.05 -1.38
C LYS A 97 5.57 16.75 -1.45
N GLU A 98 4.35 16.87 -1.93
CA GLU A 98 3.36 15.80 -1.95
C GLU A 98 3.65 14.77 -3.06
N ILE A 99 3.72 13.50 -2.66
CA ILE A 99 3.78 12.33 -3.53
C ILE A 99 2.47 11.56 -3.38
N LEU A 100 1.72 11.43 -4.47
CA LEU A 100 0.43 10.73 -4.48
C LEU A 100 0.59 9.36 -5.12
N PHE A 101 0.23 8.31 -4.38
CA PHE A 101 0.15 6.94 -4.91
C PHE A 101 -1.26 6.65 -5.41
N SER A 102 -1.35 5.93 -6.53
CA SER A 102 -2.60 5.44 -7.09
C SER A 102 -3.22 4.37 -6.21
N MET A 103 -4.53 4.19 -6.37
CA MET A 103 -5.25 3.04 -5.81
C MET A 103 -4.56 1.72 -6.22
N SER A 104 -4.71 0.71 -5.37
CA SER A 104 -4.17 -0.64 -5.57
C SER A 104 -2.64 -0.72 -5.64
N THR A 105 -1.92 0.35 -5.27
CA THR A 105 -0.48 0.26 -5.06
C THR A 105 -0.19 -0.77 -3.97
N VAL A 106 0.80 -1.62 -4.22
CA VAL A 106 1.19 -2.71 -3.33
C VAL A 106 2.45 -2.33 -2.57
N PHE A 107 2.45 -2.62 -1.27
CA PHE A 107 3.58 -2.39 -0.38
C PHE A 107 3.88 -3.66 0.40
N LYS A 108 5.16 -3.89 0.68
CA LYS A 108 5.59 -4.92 1.62
C LYS A 108 5.69 -4.32 3.01
N VAL A 109 5.13 -4.99 4.01
CA VAL A 109 5.27 -4.60 5.42
C VAL A 109 6.63 -5.06 5.90
N ILE A 110 7.54 -4.13 6.18
CA ILE A 110 8.90 -4.44 6.62
C ILE A 110 8.95 -4.58 8.13
N SER A 111 8.41 -3.61 8.85
CA SER A 111 8.38 -3.64 10.32
C SER A 111 7.31 -2.70 10.86
N ILE A 112 6.94 -2.95 12.12
CA ILE A 112 6.05 -2.07 12.89
C ILE A 112 6.67 -1.88 14.26
N LYS A 113 6.89 -0.63 14.66
CA LYS A 113 7.58 -0.29 15.91
C LYS A 113 6.99 0.95 16.55
N ALA A 114 6.92 0.96 17.88
CA ALA A 114 6.49 2.13 18.62
C ALA A 114 7.63 3.16 18.70
N GLU A 115 7.36 4.41 18.34
CA GLU A 115 8.28 5.54 18.47
C GLU A 115 7.57 6.72 19.14
N LYS A 116 7.98 7.03 20.38
CA LYS A 116 7.41 8.11 21.20
C LYS A 116 5.88 8.03 21.33
N LEU A 117 5.16 8.71 20.45
CA LEU A 117 3.70 8.90 20.51
C LEU A 117 2.96 8.14 19.41
N PHE A 118 3.65 7.51 18.46
CA PHE A 118 3.03 6.83 17.32
C PHE A 118 3.70 5.49 17.00
N TRP A 119 2.97 4.64 16.30
CA TRP A 119 3.52 3.45 15.65
C TRP A 119 4.05 3.81 14.28
N VAL A 120 5.32 3.51 14.04
CA VAL A 120 5.94 3.63 12.72
C VAL A 120 5.77 2.32 11.99
N ILE A 121 5.11 2.39 10.84
CA ILE A 121 4.90 1.26 9.93
C ILE A 121 5.84 1.47 8.75
N ASP A 122 6.89 0.67 8.70
CA ASP A 122 7.88 0.71 7.64
C ASP A 122 7.38 -0.15 6.47
N LEU A 123 7.19 0.49 5.33
CA LEU A 123 6.68 -0.09 4.11
C LEU A 123 7.71 0.07 3.00
N GLU A 124 7.78 -0.91 2.12
CA GLU A 124 8.56 -0.83 0.89
C GLU A 124 7.63 -0.94 -0.32
N LEU A 125 7.75 0.00 -1.27
CA LEU A 125 7.05 -0.11 -2.54
C LEU A 125 7.58 -1.33 -3.30
N THR A 126 6.67 -2.21 -3.71
CA THR A 126 7.00 -3.45 -4.41
C THR A 126 5.92 -3.79 -5.44
N SER A 127 6.21 -4.77 -6.29
CA SER A 127 5.23 -5.36 -7.19
C SER A 127 4.75 -6.70 -6.63
N TYR A 128 3.45 -6.98 -6.74
CA TYR A 128 2.91 -8.32 -6.45
C TYR A 128 3.58 -9.42 -7.28
N LYS A 129 4.24 -9.05 -8.40
CA LYS A 129 5.05 -9.94 -9.25
C LYS A 129 6.26 -10.53 -8.53
N GLU A 130 6.78 -9.85 -7.52
CA GLU A 130 7.96 -10.28 -6.76
C GLU A 130 7.62 -11.29 -5.66
N ASP A 131 6.36 -11.34 -5.22
CA ASP A 131 5.91 -12.27 -4.19
C ASP A 131 5.55 -13.63 -4.80
N LYS A 132 6.36 -14.65 -4.46
CA LYS A 132 6.22 -16.01 -4.98
C LYS A 132 4.89 -16.67 -4.58
N ASN A 133 4.38 -16.38 -3.37
CA ASN A 133 3.13 -16.96 -2.91
C ASN A 133 1.96 -16.37 -3.69
N VAL A 134 1.98 -15.06 -3.94
CA VAL A 134 0.98 -14.39 -4.80
C VAL A 134 1.07 -14.89 -6.24
N GLN A 135 2.26 -15.02 -6.81
CA GLN A 135 2.41 -15.56 -8.18
C GLN A 135 1.91 -17.01 -8.28
N LYS A 136 2.17 -17.83 -7.26
CA LYS A 136 1.66 -19.20 -7.19
C LYS A 136 0.12 -19.20 -7.14
N LEU A 137 -0.48 -18.42 -6.25
CA LEU A 137 -1.94 -18.29 -6.16
C LEU A 137 -2.57 -17.82 -7.48
N ILE A 138 -1.99 -16.79 -8.12
CA ILE A 138 -2.46 -16.30 -9.43
C ILE A 138 -2.39 -17.41 -10.47
N SER A 139 -1.33 -18.21 -10.47
CA SER A 139 -1.16 -19.33 -11.40
C SER A 139 -2.18 -20.45 -11.16
N GLU A 140 -2.47 -20.78 -9.90
CA GLU A 140 -3.47 -21.77 -9.51
C GLU A 140 -4.88 -21.33 -9.91
N VAL A 141 -5.23 -20.07 -9.62
CA VAL A 141 -6.51 -19.48 -10.03
C VAL A 141 -6.63 -19.48 -11.55
N LYS A 142 -5.59 -19.05 -12.29
CA LYS A 142 -5.60 -19.08 -13.76
C LYS A 142 -5.82 -20.50 -14.30
N ASN A 143 -5.04 -21.47 -13.82
CA ASN A 143 -5.15 -22.86 -14.26
C ASN A 143 -6.55 -23.43 -14.00
N TYR A 144 -7.12 -23.12 -12.83
CA TYR A 144 -8.50 -23.50 -12.51
C TYR A 144 -9.51 -22.85 -13.47
N LEU A 145 -9.40 -21.55 -13.71
CA LEU A 145 -10.30 -20.81 -14.60
C LEU A 145 -10.23 -21.32 -16.05
N TYR A 146 -9.04 -21.69 -16.54
CA TYR A 146 -8.86 -22.26 -17.89
C TYR A 146 -9.46 -23.67 -18.07
N GLN A 147 -9.74 -24.40 -16.98
CA GLN A 147 -10.37 -25.73 -17.05
C GLN A 147 -11.90 -25.69 -17.08
N ILE A 148 -12.51 -24.51 -16.87
CA ILE A 148 -13.96 -24.32 -16.90
C ILE A 148 -14.35 -23.82 -18.30
N SER A 149 -15.41 -24.36 -18.91
CA SER A 149 -15.90 -23.88 -20.20
C SER A 149 -16.40 -22.43 -20.09
N ASP A 150 -16.16 -21.63 -21.14
CA ASP A 150 -16.36 -20.17 -21.20
C ASP A 150 -17.72 -19.68 -20.67
N GLU A 151 -18.79 -20.48 -20.80
CA GLU A 151 -20.15 -20.08 -20.41
C GLU A 151 -20.42 -20.05 -18.90
N GLN A 152 -19.65 -20.77 -18.07
CA GLN A 152 -19.90 -20.90 -16.62
C GLN A 152 -18.87 -20.16 -15.75
N LEU A 153 -17.80 -19.65 -16.39
CA LEU A 153 -16.62 -19.05 -15.77
C LEU A 153 -16.94 -17.91 -14.79
N PRO A 154 -17.79 -16.91 -15.15
CA PRO A 154 -18.09 -15.82 -14.23
C PRO A 154 -18.82 -16.32 -12.98
N LEU A 155 -19.81 -17.21 -13.14
CA LEU A 155 -20.70 -17.62 -12.05
C LEU A 155 -19.98 -18.50 -11.01
N ILE A 156 -19.10 -19.39 -11.46
CA ILE A 156 -18.35 -20.31 -10.58
C ILE A 156 -17.24 -19.57 -9.84
N ALA A 157 -16.49 -18.69 -10.52
CA ALA A 157 -15.43 -17.89 -9.91
C ALA A 157 -15.98 -16.97 -8.81
N PHE A 158 -17.10 -16.28 -9.08
CA PHE A 158 -17.75 -15.46 -8.08
C PHE A 158 -18.25 -16.29 -6.89
N LYS A 159 -18.90 -17.44 -7.13
CA LYS A 159 -19.43 -18.30 -6.04
C LYS A 159 -18.33 -18.80 -5.10
N GLN A 160 -17.16 -19.16 -5.61
CA GLN A 160 -16.06 -19.65 -4.77
C GLN A 160 -15.38 -18.53 -3.98
N LEU A 161 -15.19 -17.34 -4.56
CA LEU A 161 -14.67 -16.18 -3.83
C LEU A 161 -15.57 -15.81 -2.64
N PHE A 162 -16.90 -15.91 -2.80
CA PHE A 162 -17.84 -15.74 -1.68
C PHE A 162 -17.78 -16.88 -0.67
N THR A 163 -17.56 -18.12 -1.10
CA THR A 163 -17.52 -19.29 -0.22
C THR A 163 -16.23 -19.36 0.62
N ILE A 164 -15.10 -18.91 0.07
CA ILE A 164 -13.82 -18.87 0.80
C ILE A 164 -13.84 -17.78 1.87
N ASN A 165 -14.50 -16.64 1.63
CA ASN A 165 -14.63 -15.56 2.61
C ASN A 165 -15.66 -15.85 3.71
N SER A 166 -16.60 -16.77 3.50
CA SER A 166 -17.59 -17.15 4.53
C SER A 166 -17.07 -18.16 5.55
N HIS A 167 -15.98 -18.88 5.27
CA HIS A 167 -15.37 -19.84 6.20
C HIS A 167 -14.30 -19.25 7.11
N ASN A 168 -13.94 -17.98 6.93
CA ASN A 168 -13.00 -17.26 7.81
C ASN A 168 -13.71 -16.46 8.92
N HIS A 169 -15.02 -16.63 9.09
CA HIS A 169 -15.84 -15.98 10.12
C HIS A 169 -16.66 -16.97 10.97
N ALA A 170 -16.21 -18.22 11.11
CA ALA A 170 -16.78 -19.19 12.05
C ALA A 170 -15.78 -19.56 13.15
#